data_AF-A0A7K1AI44-F1
#
_entry.id   AF-A0A7K1AI44-F1
#
_cell.length_a   1.000
_cell.length_b   1.000
_cell.length_c   1.000
_cell.angle_alpha   90.00
_cell.angle_beta   90.00
_cell.angle_gamma   90.00
#
_symmetry.space_group_name_H-M   'P 1'
#
loop_
_entity.id
_entity.type
_entity.pdbx_description
1 polymer ?
#
loop_
_entity_poly.entity_id
_entity_poly.type
_entity_poly.pdbx_seq_one_letter_code
_entity_poly.pdbx_strand_id
1 'polypeptide(L)'
;MAIARGFSNSIRAFFRTESSGGVFLVFAALIALISANSPWSAGYLNFWHEYEVFINDGLIAIFFFLVGLEIRQEARSGQFRDPKSAALPIVAAIGGMVTPALIFVIFNSGSATSNGWAIPMATDIALALGALALLGKRIDTSLKVFLLTLAIADDLGSILVLGIFYSDGVSLVKIASSIGAVILAWIIPLRGGFNTEKLIKIIHPWSAFLVIPLFALVNIGIQINLPNIDQMITTPVVIGIVIGRVIGKVVGITFFAWAAVKLGFAKLPAALSFKEIAGAGALAGMGLTVSLFVAKVALTDQSAIAEVKFALLLSALISAVLGLTLLRIFSTKQD
;
A
#
# COMPACT_ATOMS: atom_id res chain seq x y z
N MET A 1 -25.04 -23.64 -4.00
CA MET A 1 -25.56 -22.45 -3.29
C MET A 1 -24.86 -22.16 -1.95
N ALA A 2 -24.52 -23.17 -1.13
CA ALA A 2 -23.85 -22.96 0.18
C ALA A 2 -22.39 -22.45 0.09
N ILE A 3 -21.62 -22.90 -0.91
CA ILE A 3 -20.21 -22.51 -1.09
C ILE A 3 -20.06 -21.02 -1.46
N ALA A 4 -20.93 -20.51 -2.35
CA ALA A 4 -20.96 -19.10 -2.71
C ALA A 4 -21.37 -18.19 -1.54
N ARG A 5 -22.27 -18.65 -0.65
CA ARG A 5 -22.65 -17.93 0.57
C ARG A 5 -21.49 -17.87 1.58
N GLY A 6 -20.76 -18.97 1.78
CA GLY A 6 -19.59 -19.02 2.66
C GLY A 6 -18.47 -18.06 2.24
N PHE A 7 -18.13 -18.05 0.95
CA PHE A 7 -17.12 -17.15 0.39
C PHE A 7 -17.50 -15.67 0.56
N SER A 8 -18.77 -15.31 0.31
CA SER A 8 -19.27 -13.95 0.49
C SER A 8 -19.23 -13.46 1.96
N ASN A 9 -19.35 -14.38 2.92
CA ASN A 9 -19.33 -14.05 4.34
C ASN A 9 -17.90 -13.88 4.86
N SER A 10 -16.96 -14.72 4.43
CA SER A 10 -15.53 -14.55 4.72
C SER A 10 -15.00 -13.23 4.16
N ILE A 11 -15.36 -12.89 2.92
CA ILE A 11 -14.98 -11.63 2.28
C ILE A 11 -15.57 -10.41 3.02
N ARG A 12 -16.84 -10.47 3.44
CA ARG A 12 -17.45 -9.39 4.23
C ARG A 12 -16.82 -9.22 5.61
N ALA A 13 -16.50 -10.32 6.29
CA ALA A 13 -15.82 -10.28 7.59
C ALA A 13 -14.40 -9.68 7.46
N PHE A 14 -13.65 -10.10 6.44
CA PHE A 14 -12.34 -9.54 6.11
C PHE A 14 -12.43 -8.04 5.83
N PHE A 15 -13.36 -7.59 4.99
CA PHE A 15 -13.53 -6.16 4.71
C PHE A 15 -13.90 -5.34 5.93
N ARG A 16 -14.71 -5.88 6.84
CA ARG A 16 -15.04 -5.16 8.08
C ARG A 16 -13.80 -4.99 8.95
N THR A 17 -12.93 -5.99 9.01
CA THR A 17 -11.65 -5.94 9.71
C THR A 17 -10.69 -4.96 9.04
N GLU A 18 -10.51 -5.04 7.72
CA GLU A 18 -9.64 -4.14 6.94
C GLU A 18 -10.10 -2.69 6.99
N SER A 19 -11.40 -2.45 6.83
CA SER A 19 -11.97 -1.12 6.96
C SER A 19 -11.74 -0.53 8.34
N SER A 20 -11.84 -1.35 9.39
CA SER A 20 -11.55 -0.93 10.75
C SER A 20 -10.04 -0.70 10.93
N GLY A 21 -9.18 -1.54 10.34
CA GLY A 21 -7.73 -1.38 10.33
C GLY A 21 -7.28 -0.06 9.70
N GLY A 22 -7.87 0.32 8.57
CA GLY A 22 -7.63 1.63 7.94
C GLY A 22 -7.96 2.81 8.85
N VAL A 23 -9.05 2.73 9.62
CA VAL A 23 -9.39 3.77 10.62
C VAL A 23 -8.36 3.83 11.75
N PHE A 24 -7.93 2.67 12.25
CA PHE A 24 -6.88 2.60 13.28
C PHE A 24 -5.55 3.16 12.78
N LEU A 25 -5.18 2.88 11.53
CA LEU A 25 -3.98 3.42 10.90
C LEU A 25 -4.06 4.96 10.76
N VAL A 26 -5.20 5.50 10.33
CA VAL A 26 -5.41 6.96 10.29
C VAL A 26 -5.29 7.55 11.69
N PHE A 27 -5.89 6.91 12.70
CA PHE A 27 -5.81 7.38 14.08
C PHE A 27 -4.38 7.36 14.62
N ALA A 28 -3.62 6.29 14.34
CA ALA A 28 -2.20 6.20 14.66
C ALA A 28 -1.37 7.29 13.96
N ALA A 29 -1.61 7.55 12.68
CA ALA A 29 -0.95 8.62 11.94
C ALA A 29 -1.25 10.00 12.54
N LEU A 30 -2.50 10.25 12.95
CA LEU A 30 -2.89 11.49 13.63
C LEU A 30 -2.19 11.63 14.99
N ILE A 31 -2.15 10.57 15.80
CA ILE A 31 -1.42 10.57 17.08
C ILE A 31 0.06 10.87 16.84
N ALA A 32 0.67 10.25 15.82
CA ALA A 32 2.07 10.46 15.48
C ALA A 32 2.34 11.93 15.14
N LEU A 33 1.50 12.53 14.30
CA LEU A 33 1.62 13.94 13.89
C LEU A 33 1.38 14.91 15.06
N ILE A 34 0.34 14.69 15.85
CA ILE A 34 0.03 15.54 17.01
C ILE A 34 1.19 15.46 18.01
N SER A 35 1.66 14.27 18.33
CA SER A 35 2.73 14.06 19.31
C SER A 35 4.05 14.69 18.84
N ALA A 36 4.43 14.48 17.57
CA ALA A 36 5.64 15.03 16.98
C ALA A 36 5.65 16.56 16.90
N ASN A 37 4.48 17.22 16.89
CA ASN A 37 4.35 18.67 16.82
C ASN A 37 3.84 19.31 18.12
N SER A 38 3.91 18.56 19.24
CA SER A 38 3.50 19.03 20.57
C SER A 38 4.70 19.42 21.44
N PRO A 39 4.49 20.04 22.62
CA PRO A 39 5.55 20.28 23.60
C PRO A 39 6.29 19.01 24.06
N TRP A 40 5.70 17.82 23.86
CA TRP A 40 6.30 16.53 24.21
C TRP A 40 7.04 15.86 23.06
N SER A 41 7.26 16.58 21.94
CA SER A 41 7.88 16.04 20.73
C SER A 41 9.24 15.37 20.98
N ALA A 42 10.10 15.98 21.79
CA ALA A 42 11.41 15.41 22.13
C ALA A 42 11.30 14.06 22.84
N GLY A 43 10.38 13.94 23.81
CA GLY A 43 10.14 12.68 24.52
C GLY A 43 9.56 11.60 23.60
N TYR A 44 8.62 11.97 22.74
CA TYR A 44 8.04 11.08 21.74
C TYR A 44 9.08 10.56 20.75
N LEU A 45 9.90 11.45 20.17
CA LEU A 45 10.92 11.06 19.19
C LEU A 45 12.01 10.18 19.82
N ASN A 46 12.48 10.52 21.03
CA ASN A 46 13.48 9.72 21.74
C ASN A 46 12.95 8.33 22.09
N PHE A 47 11.72 8.25 22.60
CA PHE A 47 11.09 6.96 22.92
C PHE A 47 11.00 6.06 21.69
N TRP A 48 10.48 6.58 20.56
CA TRP A 48 10.33 5.75 19.36
C TRP A 48 11.65 5.42 18.67
N HIS A 49 12.68 6.26 18.81
CA HIS A 49 13.99 5.97 18.27
C HIS A 49 14.61 4.70 18.89
N GLU A 50 14.39 4.47 20.19
CA GLU A 50 14.85 3.25 20.89
C GLU A 50 14.23 1.96 20.32
N TYR A 51 12.95 2.02 19.94
CA TYR A 51 12.21 0.86 19.40
C TYR A 51 12.17 0.79 17.88
N GLU A 52 12.75 1.78 17.20
CA GLU A 52 12.63 1.95 15.75
C GLU A 52 13.13 0.73 14.98
N VAL A 53 14.29 0.20 15.36
CA VAL A 53 14.90 -0.97 14.71
C VAL A 53 14.05 -2.21 14.93
N PHE A 54 13.60 -2.46 16.16
CA PHE A 54 12.77 -3.62 16.48
C PHE A 54 11.44 -3.60 15.71
N ILE A 55 10.80 -2.44 15.63
CA ILE A 55 9.52 -2.27 14.96
C ILE A 55 9.69 -2.39 13.44
N ASN A 56 10.67 -1.70 12.86
CA ASN A 56 10.89 -1.68 11.41
C ASN A 56 11.47 -2.97 10.86
N ASP A 57 12.24 -3.73 11.63
CA ASP A 57 12.84 -4.97 11.14
C ASP A 57 12.00 -6.19 11.55
N GLY A 58 11.42 -6.17 12.75
CA GLY A 58 10.64 -7.28 13.31
C GLY A 58 9.19 -7.30 12.83
N LEU A 59 8.45 -6.20 12.98
CA LEU A 59 7.01 -6.19 12.66
C LEU A 59 6.76 -6.19 11.14
N ILE A 60 7.66 -5.60 10.35
CA ILE A 60 7.60 -5.69 8.89
C ILE A 60 7.75 -7.13 8.38
N ALA A 61 8.56 -7.96 9.06
CA ALA A 61 8.65 -9.38 8.70
C ALA A 61 7.32 -10.10 8.95
N ILE A 62 6.59 -9.76 10.02
CA ILE A 62 5.23 -10.28 10.27
C ILE A 62 4.25 -9.82 9.19
N PHE A 63 4.34 -8.55 8.78
CA PHE A 63 3.55 -8.01 7.68
C PHE A 63 3.82 -8.77 6.37
N PHE A 64 5.08 -8.95 5.99
CA PHE A 64 5.42 -9.69 4.77
C PHE A 64 5.11 -11.19 4.86
N PHE A 65 5.13 -11.78 6.06
CA PHE A 65 4.65 -13.14 6.28
C PHE A 65 3.15 -13.24 5.96
N LEU A 66 2.35 -12.29 6.43
CA LEU A 66 0.92 -12.20 6.11
C LEU A 66 0.71 -12.02 4.60
N VAL A 67 1.42 -11.08 3.97
CA VAL A 67 1.38 -10.90 2.51
C VAL A 67 1.73 -12.20 1.78
N GLY A 68 2.75 -12.93 2.22
CA GLY A 68 3.11 -14.24 1.66
C GLY A 68 1.98 -15.28 1.78
N LEU A 69 1.25 -15.29 2.90
CA LEU A 69 0.08 -16.14 3.08
C LEU A 69 -1.07 -15.72 2.16
N GLU A 70 -1.31 -14.42 2.00
CA GLU A 70 -2.34 -13.87 1.11
C GLU A 70 -2.05 -14.21 -0.35
N ILE A 71 -0.81 -14.04 -0.81
CA ILE A 71 -0.38 -14.46 -2.16
C ILE A 71 -0.63 -15.97 -2.34
N ARG A 72 -0.26 -16.80 -1.35
CA ARG A 72 -0.50 -18.25 -1.39
C ARG A 72 -1.99 -18.58 -1.45
N GLN A 73 -2.83 -17.84 -0.73
CA GLN A 73 -4.29 -18.01 -0.71
C GLN A 73 -4.90 -17.61 -2.05
N GLU A 74 -4.50 -16.47 -2.62
CA GLU A 74 -4.91 -16.02 -3.95
C GLU A 74 -4.51 -17.02 -5.04
N ALA A 75 -3.28 -17.53 -5.00
CA ALA A 75 -2.79 -18.51 -5.96
C ALA A 75 -3.55 -19.85 -5.91
N ARG A 76 -4.02 -20.27 -4.73
CA ARG A 76 -4.71 -21.56 -4.54
C ARG A 76 -6.22 -21.46 -4.75
N SER A 77 -6.85 -20.41 -4.25
CA SER A 77 -8.31 -20.31 -4.12
C SER A 77 -8.89 -18.98 -4.61
N GLY A 78 -8.06 -18.01 -5.00
CA GLY A 78 -8.49 -16.67 -5.41
C GLY A 78 -8.34 -16.41 -6.92
N GLN A 79 -8.18 -15.14 -7.29
CA GLN A 79 -8.12 -14.69 -8.68
C GLN A 79 -6.87 -15.20 -9.40
N PHE A 80 -5.74 -15.36 -8.69
CA PHE A 80 -4.48 -15.85 -9.26
C PHE A 80 -4.55 -17.30 -9.76
N ARG A 81 -5.60 -18.05 -9.41
CA ARG A 81 -5.83 -19.41 -9.92
C ARG A 81 -6.16 -19.44 -11.41
N ASP A 82 -6.83 -18.41 -11.93
CA ASP A 82 -7.12 -18.27 -13.36
C ASP A 82 -6.30 -17.12 -13.94
N PRO A 83 -5.27 -17.40 -14.77
CA PRO A 83 -4.42 -16.37 -15.35
C PRO A 83 -5.18 -15.28 -16.12
N LYS A 84 -6.32 -15.63 -16.75
CA LYS A 84 -7.13 -14.65 -17.50
C LYS A 84 -7.85 -13.66 -16.58
N SER A 85 -8.25 -14.12 -15.40
CA SER A 85 -8.89 -13.28 -14.37
C SER A 85 -7.85 -12.45 -13.60
N ALA A 86 -6.66 -13.01 -13.35
CA ALA A 86 -5.56 -12.34 -12.66
C ALA A 86 -4.83 -11.29 -13.53
N ALA A 87 -4.85 -11.46 -14.86
CA ALA A 87 -4.12 -10.60 -15.79
C ALA A 87 -4.49 -9.12 -15.65
N LEU A 88 -5.78 -8.81 -15.45
CA LEU A 88 -6.22 -7.41 -15.35
C LEU A 88 -5.62 -6.70 -14.11
N PRO A 89 -5.81 -7.18 -12.87
CA PRO A 89 -5.16 -6.59 -11.70
C PRO A 89 -3.64 -6.56 -11.78
N ILE A 90 -2.99 -7.63 -12.27
CA ILE A 90 -1.52 -7.71 -12.31
C ILE A 90 -0.94 -6.70 -13.29
N VAL A 91 -1.48 -6.61 -14.52
CA VAL A 91 -0.98 -5.64 -15.51
C VAL A 91 -1.27 -4.21 -15.06
N ALA A 92 -2.42 -3.98 -14.42
CA ALA A 92 -2.75 -2.68 -13.82
C ALA A 92 -1.77 -2.31 -12.67
N ALA A 93 -1.40 -3.27 -11.82
CA ALA A 93 -0.38 -3.10 -10.77
C ALA A 93 0.99 -2.74 -11.36
N ILE A 94 1.44 -3.46 -12.39
CA ILE A 94 2.69 -3.11 -13.10
C ILE A 94 2.65 -1.66 -13.61
N GLY A 95 1.55 -1.24 -14.23
CA GLY A 95 1.36 0.15 -14.65
C GLY A 95 1.38 1.13 -13.48
N GLY A 96 0.73 0.75 -12.38
CA GLY A 96 0.69 1.47 -11.11
C GLY A 96 2.02 1.52 -10.35
N MET A 97 3.02 0.73 -10.71
CA MET A 97 4.37 0.81 -10.17
C MET A 97 5.29 1.60 -11.11
N VAL A 98 5.30 1.24 -12.39
CA VAL A 98 6.20 1.82 -13.40
C VAL A 98 5.90 3.31 -13.60
N THR A 99 4.63 3.69 -13.69
CA THR A 99 4.26 5.08 -14.01
C THR A 99 4.65 6.07 -12.90
N PRO A 100 4.32 5.84 -11.62
CA PRO A 100 4.79 6.73 -10.54
C PRO A 100 6.31 6.84 -10.45
N ALA A 101 7.03 5.74 -10.67
CA ALA A 101 8.48 5.72 -10.61
C ALA A 101 9.14 6.52 -11.75
N LEU A 102 8.64 6.36 -12.98
CA LEU A 102 9.11 7.16 -14.11
C LEU A 102 8.87 8.65 -13.88
N ILE A 103 7.69 9.01 -13.36
CA ILE A 103 7.40 10.40 -13.00
C ILE A 103 8.41 10.91 -11.97
N PHE A 104 8.67 10.15 -10.91
CA PHE A 104 9.65 10.55 -9.90
C PHE A 104 11.05 10.75 -10.50
N VAL A 105 11.52 9.83 -11.35
CA VAL A 105 12.83 9.92 -12.01
C VAL A 105 12.93 11.18 -12.86
N ILE A 106 11.86 11.56 -13.59
CA ILE A 106 11.84 12.78 -14.40
C ILE A 106 12.06 14.02 -13.52
N PHE A 107 11.40 14.10 -12.36
CA PHE A 107 11.55 15.23 -11.45
C PHE A 107 12.85 15.22 -10.65
N ASN A 108 13.37 14.04 -10.31
CA ASN A 108 14.52 13.89 -9.40
C ASN A 108 15.84 13.56 -10.11
N SER A 109 15.87 13.57 -11.44
CA SER A 109 17.10 13.34 -12.22
C SER A 109 18.18 14.36 -11.82
N GLY A 110 19.37 13.86 -11.46
CA GLY A 110 20.51 14.69 -11.03
C GLY A 110 20.39 15.30 -9.62
N SER A 111 19.34 14.98 -8.87
CA SER A 111 19.20 15.38 -7.46
C SER A 111 19.83 14.37 -6.49
N ALA A 112 20.10 14.77 -5.26
CA ALA A 112 20.57 13.87 -4.21
C ALA A 112 19.56 12.77 -3.83
N THR A 113 18.29 12.95 -4.19
CA THR A 113 17.18 12.03 -3.93
C THR A 113 16.86 11.10 -5.11
N SER A 114 17.71 11.07 -6.16
CA SER A 114 17.50 10.25 -7.36
C SER A 114 17.36 8.75 -7.05
N ASN A 115 18.03 8.28 -6.00
CA ASN A 115 17.96 6.90 -5.55
C ASN A 115 16.58 6.54 -4.98
N GLY A 116 15.71 7.51 -4.66
CA GLY A 116 14.36 7.30 -4.11
C GLY A 116 13.28 6.90 -5.13
N TRP A 117 13.64 6.43 -6.32
CA TRP A 117 12.69 6.22 -7.43
C TRP A 117 11.59 5.19 -7.16
N ALA A 118 11.79 4.27 -6.21
CA ALA A 118 10.78 3.28 -5.84
C ALA A 118 9.81 3.77 -4.75
N ILE A 119 10.06 4.92 -4.10
CA ILE A 119 9.22 5.47 -3.04
C ILE A 119 7.74 5.63 -3.47
N PRO A 120 7.40 6.20 -4.66
CA PRO A 120 6.02 6.43 -5.04
C PRO A 120 5.28 5.16 -5.55
N MET A 121 5.96 4.01 -5.62
CA MET A 121 5.37 2.78 -6.16
C MET A 121 4.39 2.10 -5.22
N ALA A 122 4.60 2.17 -3.91
CA ALA A 122 3.86 1.29 -3.00
C ALA A 122 2.44 1.79 -2.66
N THR A 123 1.57 0.84 -2.37
CA THR A 123 0.15 1.03 -2.05
C THR A 123 -0.10 0.48 -0.64
N ASP A 124 -0.92 1.16 0.18
CA ASP A 124 -1.30 0.65 1.51
C ASP A 124 -2.75 0.14 1.44
N ILE A 125 -2.90 -1.18 1.45
CA ILE A 125 -4.19 -1.85 1.27
C ILE A 125 -5.21 -1.46 2.33
N ALA A 126 -4.78 -1.28 3.59
CA ALA A 126 -5.66 -0.97 4.71
C ALA A 126 -6.24 0.44 4.58
N LEU A 127 -5.43 1.41 4.13
CA LEU A 127 -5.93 2.76 3.82
C LEU A 127 -6.86 2.76 2.62
N ALA A 128 -6.49 2.07 1.54
CA ALA A 128 -7.28 2.06 0.32
C ALA A 128 -8.65 1.37 0.53
N LEU A 129 -8.67 0.22 1.20
CA LEU A 129 -9.92 -0.48 1.58
C LEU A 129 -10.70 0.27 2.66
N GLY A 130 -10.01 0.90 3.62
CA GLY A 130 -10.61 1.76 4.64
C GLY A 130 -11.37 2.94 4.02
N ALA A 131 -10.76 3.64 3.08
CA ALA A 131 -11.42 4.70 2.32
C ALA A 131 -12.59 4.14 1.49
N LEU A 132 -12.38 3.02 0.78
CA LEU A 132 -13.42 2.40 -0.03
C LEU A 132 -14.67 2.01 0.79
N ALA A 133 -14.49 1.62 2.05
CA ALA A 133 -15.57 1.27 2.95
C ALA A 133 -16.48 2.46 3.33
N LEU A 134 -15.98 3.70 3.27
CA LEU A 134 -16.78 4.92 3.48
C LEU A 134 -17.89 5.09 2.42
N LEU A 135 -17.73 4.46 1.25
CA LEU A 135 -18.72 4.49 0.18
C LEU A 135 -19.81 3.40 0.33
N GLY A 136 -19.67 2.51 1.32
CA GLY A 136 -20.70 1.56 1.73
C GLY A 136 -21.19 0.63 0.61
N LYS A 137 -22.51 0.58 0.41
CA LYS A 137 -23.18 -0.27 -0.59
C LYS A 137 -23.00 0.21 -2.04
N ARG A 138 -22.37 1.36 -2.27
CA ARG A 138 -22.12 1.85 -3.64
C ARG A 138 -21.05 1.05 -4.37
N ILE A 139 -20.19 0.36 -3.63
CA ILE A 139 -19.03 -0.32 -4.20
C ILE A 139 -19.35 -1.79 -4.41
N ASP A 140 -19.30 -2.22 -5.68
CA ASP A 140 -19.42 -3.62 -6.05
C ASP A 140 -18.30 -4.48 -5.45
N THR A 141 -18.60 -5.75 -5.21
CA THR A 141 -17.61 -6.70 -4.67
C THR A 141 -16.43 -6.87 -5.63
N SER A 142 -16.65 -6.81 -6.94
CA SER A 142 -15.60 -6.94 -7.96
C SER A 142 -14.55 -5.84 -7.86
N LEU A 143 -14.92 -4.61 -7.49
CA LEU A 143 -13.96 -3.52 -7.29
C LEU A 143 -13.10 -3.76 -6.06
N LYS A 144 -13.69 -4.27 -4.98
CA LYS A 144 -12.93 -4.59 -3.77
C LYS A 144 -11.94 -5.73 -4.01
N VAL A 145 -12.37 -6.76 -4.74
CA VAL A 145 -11.47 -7.87 -5.10
C VAL A 145 -10.38 -7.39 -6.07
N PHE A 146 -10.72 -6.58 -7.08
CA PHE A 146 -9.73 -5.97 -7.98
C PHE A 146 -8.66 -5.19 -7.20
N LEU A 147 -9.07 -4.32 -6.27
CA LEU A 147 -8.15 -3.51 -5.48
C LEU A 147 -7.29 -4.36 -4.53
N LEU A 148 -7.86 -5.41 -3.94
CA LEU A 148 -7.11 -6.36 -3.11
C LEU A 148 -6.03 -7.08 -3.92
N THR A 149 -6.39 -7.61 -5.09
CA THR A 149 -5.45 -8.31 -5.97
C THR A 149 -4.38 -7.36 -6.52
N LEU A 150 -4.76 -6.13 -6.87
CA LEU A 150 -3.83 -5.07 -7.30
C LEU A 150 -2.83 -4.74 -6.18
N ALA A 151 -3.30 -4.52 -4.95
CA ALA A 151 -2.43 -4.19 -3.81
C ALA A 151 -1.45 -5.32 -3.49
N ILE A 152 -1.90 -6.58 -3.49
CA ILE A 152 -1.01 -7.74 -3.31
C ILE A 152 0.06 -7.81 -4.40
N ALA A 153 -0.32 -7.56 -5.67
CA ALA A 153 0.62 -7.54 -6.78
C ALA A 153 1.64 -6.39 -6.68
N ASP A 154 1.17 -5.18 -6.32
CA ASP A 154 2.02 -4.01 -6.06
C ASP A 154 3.02 -4.27 -4.92
N ASP A 155 2.58 -4.88 -3.81
CA ASP A 155 3.42 -5.18 -2.65
C ASP A 155 4.49 -6.22 -2.99
N LEU A 156 4.11 -7.30 -3.67
CA LEU A 156 5.06 -8.30 -4.15
C LEU A 156 6.07 -7.68 -5.10
N GLY A 157 5.62 -6.86 -6.05
CA GLY A 157 6.49 -6.13 -6.96
C GLY A 157 7.44 -5.21 -6.21
N SER A 158 6.96 -4.47 -5.21
CA SER A 158 7.76 -3.55 -4.40
C SER A 158 8.86 -4.28 -3.61
N ILE A 159 8.55 -5.44 -3.03
CA ILE A 159 9.56 -6.29 -2.36
C ILE A 159 10.64 -6.75 -3.33
N LEU A 160 10.25 -7.19 -4.53
CA LEU A 160 11.21 -7.63 -5.55
C LEU A 160 12.11 -6.48 -6.00
N VAL A 161 11.53 -5.29 -6.22
CA VAL A 161 12.29 -4.08 -6.54
C VAL A 161 13.28 -3.74 -5.42
N LEU A 162 12.84 -3.78 -4.16
CA LEU A 162 13.71 -3.55 -3.00
C LEU A 162 14.86 -4.57 -2.94
N GLY A 163 14.56 -5.85 -3.13
CA GLY A 163 15.56 -6.92 -3.07
C GLY A 163 16.61 -6.84 -4.19
N ILE A 164 16.23 -6.36 -5.37
CA ILE A 164 17.12 -6.30 -6.55
C ILE A 164 17.91 -4.99 -6.62
N PHE A 165 17.28 -3.86 -6.34
CA PHE A 165 17.85 -2.54 -6.62
C PHE A 165 18.38 -1.80 -5.39
N TYR A 166 18.00 -2.24 -4.19
CA TYR A 166 18.39 -1.61 -2.94
C TYR A 166 19.19 -2.56 -2.03
N SER A 167 19.84 -3.58 -2.60
CA SER A 167 20.62 -4.58 -1.87
C SER A 167 21.86 -4.01 -1.17
N ASP A 168 22.48 -2.98 -1.74
CA ASP A 168 23.84 -2.58 -1.38
C ASP A 168 23.93 -1.66 -0.14
N GLY A 169 22.79 -1.11 0.31
CA GLY A 169 22.68 -0.27 1.51
C GLY A 169 21.86 -0.91 2.64
N VAL A 170 21.36 -2.12 2.44
CA VAL A 170 20.49 -2.79 3.40
C VAL A 170 21.30 -3.82 4.16
N SER A 171 21.16 -3.84 5.50
CA SER A 171 21.55 -5.01 6.26
C SER A 171 20.87 -6.22 5.61
N LEU A 172 21.66 -7.15 5.06
CA LEU A 172 21.21 -8.39 4.41
C LEU A 172 20.07 -9.06 5.19
N VAL A 173 20.10 -8.91 6.51
CA VAL A 173 19.08 -9.35 7.47
C VAL A 173 17.67 -8.81 7.16
N LYS A 174 17.49 -7.55 6.74
CA LYS A 174 16.16 -6.93 6.50
C LYS A 174 15.49 -7.41 5.21
N ILE A 175 16.27 -7.51 4.13
CA ILE A 175 15.78 -8.10 2.88
C ILE A 175 15.53 -9.59 3.08
N ALA A 176 16.48 -10.29 3.73
CA ALA A 176 16.34 -11.71 4.02
C ALA A 176 15.17 -12.02 4.97
N SER A 177 14.86 -11.17 5.94
CA SER A 177 13.71 -11.38 6.83
C SER A 177 12.38 -11.21 6.09
N SER A 178 12.27 -10.22 5.21
CA SER A 178 11.07 -9.94 4.42
C SER A 178 10.83 -11.03 3.36
N ILE A 179 11.84 -11.33 2.55
CA ILE A 179 11.77 -12.40 1.54
C ILE A 179 11.62 -13.76 2.23
N GLY A 180 12.38 -14.00 3.30
CA GLY A 180 12.31 -15.22 4.11
C GLY A 180 10.93 -15.44 4.70
N ALA A 181 10.27 -14.39 5.21
CA ALA A 181 8.90 -14.45 5.68
C ALA A 181 7.91 -14.88 4.57
N VAL A 182 8.03 -14.31 3.37
CA VAL A 182 7.19 -14.73 2.22
C VAL A 182 7.45 -16.19 1.86
N ILE A 183 8.72 -16.61 1.79
CA ILE A 183 9.10 -18.00 1.50
C ILE A 183 8.57 -18.96 2.57
N LEU A 184 8.71 -18.61 3.85
CA LEU A 184 8.18 -19.40 4.97
C LEU A 184 6.66 -19.56 4.87
N ALA A 185 5.93 -18.49 4.55
CA ALA A 185 4.49 -18.55 4.34
C ALA A 185 4.08 -19.57 3.26
N TRP A 186 4.92 -19.75 2.24
CA TRP A 186 4.72 -20.72 1.16
C TRP A 186 5.09 -22.15 1.54
N ILE A 187 6.22 -22.34 2.24
CA ILE A 187 6.77 -23.65 2.58
C ILE A 187 6.02 -24.29 3.75
N ILE A 188 5.50 -23.50 4.71
CA ILE A 188 4.87 -24.05 5.92
C ILE A 188 3.77 -25.07 5.53
N PRO A 189 3.91 -26.34 5.98
CA PRO A 189 2.95 -27.39 5.68
C PRO A 189 1.74 -27.24 6.60
N LEU A 190 0.63 -26.76 6.04
CA LEU A 190 -0.63 -26.59 6.75
C LEU A 190 -1.45 -27.88 6.60
N ARG A 191 -1.42 -28.75 7.62
CA ARG A 191 -2.13 -30.04 7.70
C ARG A 191 -3.09 -30.05 8.91
N GLY A 192 -4.04 -30.99 8.94
CA GLY A 192 -4.88 -31.24 10.13
C GLY A 192 -5.90 -30.13 10.44
N GLY A 193 -6.66 -29.69 9.42
CA GLY A 193 -7.71 -28.68 9.60
C GLY A 193 -7.20 -27.24 9.76
N PHE A 194 -5.89 -27.03 9.93
CA PHE A 194 -5.24 -25.73 9.83
C PHE A 194 -4.88 -25.47 8.35
N ASN A 195 -5.46 -24.45 7.74
CA ASN A 195 -5.23 -24.08 6.34
C ASN A 195 -4.81 -22.60 6.24
N THR A 196 -4.35 -22.17 5.05
CA THR A 196 -3.84 -20.81 4.82
C THR A 196 -4.86 -19.75 5.22
N GLU A 197 -6.14 -19.95 4.85
CA GLU A 197 -7.24 -19.05 5.22
C GLU A 197 -7.38 -18.88 6.75
N LYS A 198 -7.29 -19.96 7.55
CA LYS A 198 -7.36 -19.86 9.01
C LYS A 198 -6.18 -19.11 9.59
N LEU A 199 -4.98 -19.35 9.07
CA LEU A 199 -3.78 -18.66 9.55
C LEU A 199 -3.84 -17.15 9.24
N ILE A 200 -4.30 -16.78 8.04
CA ILE A 200 -4.60 -15.38 7.70
C ILE A 200 -5.61 -14.81 8.68
N LYS A 201 -6.74 -15.48 8.95
CA LYS A 201 -7.76 -15.00 9.90
C LYS A 201 -7.21 -14.77 11.31
N ILE A 202 -6.20 -15.54 11.73
CA ILE A 202 -5.56 -15.37 13.04
C ILE A 202 -4.59 -14.19 13.03
N ILE A 203 -3.73 -14.08 12.03
CA ILE A 203 -2.64 -13.08 11.98
C ILE A 203 -3.16 -11.71 11.56
N HIS A 204 -4.13 -11.67 10.66
CA HIS A 204 -4.60 -10.45 10.04
C HIS A 204 -5.06 -9.37 11.04
N PRO A 205 -5.85 -9.67 12.09
CA PRO A 205 -6.18 -8.68 13.11
C PRO A 205 -4.95 -8.09 13.81
N TRP A 206 -3.94 -8.91 14.11
CA TRP A 206 -2.69 -8.42 14.70
C TRP A 206 -1.95 -7.51 13.73
N SER A 207 -1.95 -7.84 12.44
CA SER A 207 -1.35 -6.97 11.43
C SER A 207 -2.07 -5.62 11.35
N ALA A 208 -3.39 -5.66 11.15
CA ALA A 208 -4.23 -4.48 10.91
C ALA A 208 -4.37 -3.55 12.13
N PHE A 209 -4.41 -4.09 13.35
CA PHE A 209 -4.65 -3.29 14.57
C PHE A 209 -3.42 -3.04 15.44
N LEU A 210 -2.33 -3.80 15.24
CA LEU A 210 -1.11 -3.64 16.03
C LEU A 210 0.08 -3.29 15.14
N VAL A 211 0.47 -4.17 14.21
CA VAL A 211 1.70 -4.01 13.40
C VAL A 211 1.68 -2.73 12.59
N ILE A 212 0.64 -2.55 11.76
CA ILE A 212 0.54 -1.42 10.82
C ILE A 212 0.36 -0.09 11.58
N PRO A 213 -0.56 0.04 12.56
CA PRO A 213 -0.67 1.26 13.36
C PRO A 213 0.60 1.59 14.17
N LEU A 214 1.29 0.59 14.73
CA LEU A 214 2.53 0.81 15.47
C LEU A 214 3.67 1.25 14.55
N PHE A 215 3.77 0.67 13.35
CA PHE A 215 4.69 1.14 12.32
C PHE A 215 4.41 2.59 11.95
N ALA A 216 3.14 2.96 11.77
CA ALA A 216 2.75 4.34 11.51
C ALA A 216 3.14 5.28 12.66
N LEU A 217 2.91 4.88 13.91
CA LEU A 217 3.30 5.66 15.10
C LEU A 217 4.80 5.93 15.15
N VAL A 218 5.64 4.99 14.78
CA VAL A 218 7.10 5.18 14.78
C VAL A 218 7.56 6.05 13.61
N ASN A 219 6.99 5.82 12.42
CA ASN A 219 7.59 6.31 11.19
C ASN A 219 6.99 7.62 10.68
N ILE A 220 5.71 7.90 10.97
CA ILE A 220 5.00 9.07 10.42
C ILE A 220 5.36 10.35 11.16
N GLY A 221 5.71 10.28 12.45
CA GLY A 221 6.03 11.45 13.25
C GLY A 221 7.06 12.35 12.56
N ILE A 222 6.60 13.52 12.09
CA ILE A 222 7.43 14.59 11.51
C ILE A 222 7.20 15.88 12.26
N GLN A 223 8.28 16.61 12.50
CA GLN A 223 8.21 17.99 12.94
C GLN A 223 7.96 18.86 11.71
N ILE A 224 6.80 19.50 11.66
CA ILE A 224 6.38 20.37 10.57
C ILE A 224 6.73 21.81 10.94
N ASN A 225 7.79 22.33 10.32
CA ASN A 225 8.13 23.74 10.42
C ASN A 225 7.25 24.54 9.46
N LEU A 226 6.11 25.05 9.97
CA LEU A 226 5.14 25.87 9.23
C LEU A 226 5.79 26.97 8.36
N PRO A 227 6.82 27.71 8.81
CA PRO A 227 7.43 28.77 8.00
C PRO A 227 8.16 28.29 6.74
N ASN A 228 8.57 27.01 6.67
CA ASN A 228 9.37 26.47 5.58
C ASN A 228 8.55 25.59 4.62
N ILE A 229 7.24 25.46 4.82
CA ILE A 229 6.37 24.59 4.02
C ILE A 229 6.42 24.97 2.53
N ASP A 230 6.44 26.27 2.21
CA ASP A 230 6.48 26.74 0.83
C ASP A 230 7.74 26.24 0.11
N GLN A 231 8.87 26.24 0.81
CA GLN A 231 10.13 25.71 0.26
C GLN A 231 10.06 24.19 0.12
N MET A 232 9.53 23.48 1.12
CA MET A 232 9.39 22.01 1.09
C MET A 232 8.52 21.54 -0.08
N ILE A 233 7.38 22.20 -0.36
CA ILE A 233 6.47 21.79 -1.43
C ILE A 233 7.13 21.94 -2.82
N THR A 234 8.08 22.86 -2.96
CA THR A 234 8.76 23.09 -4.24
C THR A 234 9.94 22.16 -4.50
N THR A 235 10.34 21.32 -3.53
CA THR A 235 11.49 20.44 -3.74
C THR A 235 11.18 19.33 -4.76
N PRO A 236 12.16 18.93 -5.59
CA PRO A 236 11.95 17.91 -6.61
C PRO A 236 11.44 16.57 -6.05
N VAL A 237 11.87 16.19 -4.85
CA VAL A 237 11.43 14.95 -4.19
C VAL A 237 9.97 15.01 -3.80
N VAL A 238 9.50 16.14 -3.26
CA VAL A 238 8.10 16.31 -2.88
C VAL A 238 7.21 16.34 -4.11
N ILE A 239 7.57 17.12 -5.13
CA ILE A 239 6.82 17.20 -6.39
C ILE A 239 6.76 15.83 -7.08
N GLY A 240 7.91 15.15 -7.18
CA GLY A 240 8.00 13.83 -7.82
C GLY A 240 7.14 12.77 -7.13
N ILE A 241 7.11 12.76 -5.80
CA ILE A 241 6.26 11.84 -5.03
C ILE A 241 4.79 12.20 -5.16
N VAL A 242 4.42 13.47 -4.96
CA VAL A 242 3.02 13.89 -5.00
C VAL A 242 2.41 13.65 -6.38
N ILE A 243 3.08 14.09 -7.45
CA ILE A 243 2.59 13.88 -8.82
C ILE A 243 2.64 12.40 -9.18
N GLY A 244 3.73 11.70 -8.86
CA GLY A 244 3.88 10.27 -9.12
C GLY A 244 2.76 9.45 -8.49
N ARG A 245 2.38 9.75 -7.25
CA ARG A 245 1.33 9.02 -6.53
C ARG A 245 -0.07 9.45 -6.97
N VAL A 246 -0.37 10.75 -6.96
CA VAL A 246 -1.73 11.24 -7.24
C VAL A 246 -2.11 11.04 -8.71
N ILE A 247 -1.21 11.39 -9.64
CA ILE A 247 -1.47 11.30 -11.08
C ILE A 247 -0.96 9.97 -11.63
N GLY A 248 0.28 9.60 -11.29
CA GLY A 248 0.92 8.41 -11.85
C GLY A 248 0.20 7.10 -11.51
N LYS A 249 -0.35 6.94 -10.30
CA LYS A 249 -1.14 5.73 -9.97
C LYS A 249 -2.43 5.68 -10.79
N VAL A 250 -3.18 6.78 -10.85
CA VAL A 250 -4.43 6.86 -11.62
C VAL A 250 -4.19 6.56 -13.09
N VAL A 251 -3.23 7.26 -13.70
CA VAL A 251 -2.90 7.11 -15.12
C VAL A 251 -2.33 5.72 -15.38
N GLY A 252 -1.36 5.27 -14.60
CA GLY A 252 -0.68 3.99 -14.78
C GLY A 252 -1.63 2.80 -14.67
N ILE A 253 -2.39 2.73 -13.57
CA ILE A 253 -3.34 1.63 -13.33
C ILE A 253 -4.41 1.60 -14.42
N THR A 254 -5.01 2.76 -14.73
CA THR A 254 -6.12 2.82 -15.70
C THR A 254 -5.64 2.54 -17.13
N PHE A 255 -4.50 3.12 -17.54
CA PHE A 255 -3.96 2.94 -18.88
C PHE A 255 -3.52 1.49 -19.12
N PHE A 256 -2.80 0.88 -18.18
CA PHE A 256 -2.36 -0.50 -18.32
C PHE A 256 -3.52 -1.48 -18.25
N ALA A 257 -4.52 -1.23 -17.38
CA ALA A 257 -5.76 -2.00 -17.38
C ALA A 257 -6.48 -1.92 -18.74
N TRP A 258 -6.60 -0.73 -19.30
CA TRP A 258 -7.20 -0.51 -20.62
C TRP A 258 -6.42 -1.20 -21.73
N ALA A 259 -5.09 -1.07 -21.73
CA ALA A 259 -4.21 -1.72 -22.69
C ALA A 259 -4.33 -3.25 -22.61
N ALA A 260 -4.35 -3.82 -21.41
CA ALA A 260 -4.51 -5.27 -21.20
C ALA A 260 -5.82 -5.81 -21.79
N VAL A 261 -6.92 -5.06 -21.62
CA VAL A 261 -8.22 -5.43 -22.20
C VAL A 261 -8.22 -5.26 -23.72
N LYS A 262 -7.68 -4.13 -24.22
CA LYS A 262 -7.66 -3.83 -25.65
C LYS A 262 -6.78 -4.79 -26.46
N LEU A 263 -5.67 -5.24 -25.88
CA LEU A 263 -4.76 -6.21 -26.49
C LEU A 263 -5.23 -7.66 -26.32
N GLY A 264 -6.32 -7.91 -25.60
CA GLY A 264 -6.89 -9.24 -25.40
C GLY A 264 -6.18 -10.09 -24.34
N PHE A 265 -5.24 -9.53 -23.57
CA PHE A 265 -4.56 -10.21 -22.47
C PHE A 265 -5.45 -10.43 -21.24
N ALA A 266 -6.43 -9.55 -21.04
CA ALA A 266 -7.32 -9.60 -19.89
C ALA A 266 -8.79 -9.30 -20.27
N LYS A 267 -9.71 -9.70 -19.40
CA LYS A 267 -11.15 -9.39 -19.56
C LYS A 267 -11.59 -8.46 -18.43
N LEU A 268 -12.30 -7.38 -18.79
CA LEU A 268 -12.94 -6.51 -17.82
C LEU A 268 -14.18 -7.23 -17.24
N PRO A 269 -14.30 -7.42 -15.92
CA PRO A 269 -15.51 -7.96 -15.31
C PRO A 269 -16.72 -7.08 -15.60
N ALA A 270 -17.90 -7.69 -15.85
CA ALA A 270 -19.10 -6.95 -16.26
C ALA A 270 -19.57 -5.90 -15.22
N ALA A 271 -19.24 -6.09 -13.95
CA ALA A 271 -19.57 -5.17 -12.86
C ALA A 271 -18.55 -4.03 -12.67
N LEU A 272 -17.47 -4.00 -13.46
CA LEU A 272 -16.41 -3.01 -13.37
C LEU A 272 -16.36 -2.09 -14.58
N SER A 273 -16.22 -0.79 -14.32
CA SER A 273 -15.93 0.20 -15.35
C SER A 273 -14.50 0.75 -15.24
N PHE A 274 -13.92 1.23 -16.34
CA PHE A 274 -12.62 1.92 -16.30
C PHE A 274 -12.61 3.17 -15.43
N LYS A 275 -13.77 3.82 -15.24
CA LYS A 275 -13.90 4.97 -14.35
C LYS A 275 -13.78 4.57 -12.87
N GLU A 276 -14.29 3.40 -12.52
CA GLU A 276 -14.12 2.82 -11.18
C GLU A 276 -12.69 2.31 -10.98
N ILE A 277 -12.05 1.76 -12.02
CA ILE A 277 -10.61 1.43 -11.99
C ILE A 277 -9.79 2.71 -11.75
N ALA A 278 -10.12 3.83 -12.38
CA ALA A 278 -9.44 5.11 -12.14
C ALA A 278 -9.64 5.60 -10.70
N GLY A 279 -10.86 5.45 -10.15
CA GLY A 279 -11.15 5.77 -8.75
C GLY A 279 -10.39 4.88 -7.76
N ALA A 280 -10.31 3.56 -8.04
CA ALA A 280 -9.49 2.63 -7.27
C ALA A 280 -7.99 2.93 -7.40
N GLY A 281 -7.54 3.33 -8.60
CA GLY A 281 -6.16 3.76 -8.84
C GLY A 281 -5.80 5.02 -8.07
N ALA A 282 -6.74 5.95 -7.88
CA ALA A 282 -6.54 7.10 -7.00
C ALA A 282 -6.39 6.65 -5.54
N LEU A 283 -7.25 5.76 -5.04
CA LEU A 283 -7.11 5.22 -3.68
C LEU A 283 -5.79 4.44 -3.49
N ALA A 284 -5.26 3.79 -4.53
CA ALA A 284 -3.95 3.14 -4.48
C ALA A 284 -2.79 4.13 -4.23
N GLY A 285 -2.99 5.42 -4.52
CA GLY A 285 -2.07 6.50 -4.18
C GLY A 285 -1.92 6.78 -2.68
N MET A 286 -2.69 6.14 -1.80
CA MET A 286 -2.67 6.37 -0.34
C MET A 286 -1.52 5.68 0.43
N GLY A 287 -0.70 4.88 -0.24
CA GLY A 287 0.45 4.19 0.38
C GLY A 287 1.38 5.07 1.22
N LEU A 288 1.62 4.65 2.47
CA LEU A 288 2.52 5.30 3.42
C LEU A 288 3.61 4.33 3.89
N THR A 289 3.22 3.16 4.39
CA THR A 289 4.07 2.27 5.17
C THR A 289 5.27 1.72 4.39
N VAL A 290 5.02 1.02 3.29
CA VAL A 290 6.07 0.49 2.41
C VAL A 290 6.87 1.62 1.75
N SER A 291 6.23 2.73 1.38
CA SER A 291 6.93 3.89 0.81
C SER A 291 7.91 4.54 1.80
N LEU A 292 7.56 4.61 3.08
CA LEU A 292 8.47 5.08 4.14
C LEU A 292 9.62 4.11 4.37
N PHE A 293 9.35 2.81 4.31
CA PHE A 293 10.41 1.79 4.38
C PHE A 293 11.40 1.95 3.22
N VAL A 294 10.89 2.06 1.99
CA VAL A 294 11.72 2.30 0.79
C VAL A 294 12.54 3.58 0.96
N ALA A 295 11.94 4.67 1.45
CA ALA A 295 12.64 5.93 1.63
C ALA A 295 13.83 5.82 2.60
N LYS A 296 13.66 5.11 3.72
CA LYS A 296 14.72 4.88 4.72
C LYS A 296 15.86 3.99 4.21
N VAL A 297 15.55 3.13 3.24
CA VAL A 297 16.54 2.29 2.57
C VAL A 297 17.25 3.05 1.45
N ALA A 298 16.53 3.90 0.73
CA ALA A 298 17.01 4.60 -0.46
C ALA A 298 17.80 5.87 -0.15
N LEU A 299 17.47 6.56 0.95
CA LEU A 299 17.98 7.89 1.28
C LEU A 299 18.69 7.85 2.64
N THR A 300 19.85 8.50 2.71
CA THR A 300 20.66 8.60 3.93
C THR A 300 20.48 9.93 4.67
N ASP A 301 20.07 10.97 3.95
CA ASP A 301 19.87 12.31 4.51
C ASP A 301 18.54 12.43 5.26
N GLN A 302 18.60 12.85 6.52
CA GLN A 302 17.43 13.04 7.36
C GLN A 302 16.51 14.16 6.86
N SER A 303 17.07 15.19 6.22
CA SER A 303 16.27 16.30 5.69
C SER A 303 15.40 15.81 4.52
N ALA A 304 16.00 15.05 3.60
CA ALA A 304 15.28 14.39 2.51
C ALA A 304 14.20 13.40 3.01
N ILE A 305 14.48 12.62 4.07
CA ILE A 305 13.48 11.71 4.65
C ILE A 305 12.28 12.49 5.23
N ALA A 306 12.51 13.65 5.85
CA ALA A 306 11.43 14.50 6.35
C ALA A 306 10.56 15.05 5.20
N GLU A 307 11.18 15.48 4.10
CA GLU A 307 10.47 15.90 2.88
C GLU A 307 9.64 14.76 2.28
N VAL A 308 10.20 13.54 2.20
CA VAL A 308 9.47 12.36 1.73
C VAL A 308 8.28 12.04 2.62
N LYS A 309 8.45 12.04 3.95
CA LYS A 309 7.35 11.82 4.90
C LYS A 309 6.22 12.82 4.68
N PHE A 310 6.57 14.10 4.52
CA PHE A 310 5.60 15.16 4.21
C PHE A 310 4.89 14.91 2.88
N ALA A 311 5.63 14.60 1.81
CA ALA A 311 5.08 14.30 0.49
C ALA A 311 4.11 13.11 0.50
N LEU A 312 4.46 12.05 1.23
CA LEU A 312 3.63 10.85 1.36
C LEU A 312 2.31 11.18 2.06
N LEU A 313 2.33 11.93 3.16
CA LEU A 313 1.12 12.37 3.84
C LEU A 313 0.24 13.27 2.97
N LEU A 314 0.84 14.26 2.31
CA LEU A 314 0.14 15.17 1.40
C LEU A 314 -0.50 14.39 0.25
N SER A 315 0.26 13.50 -0.38
CA SER A 315 -0.22 12.67 -1.49
C SER A 315 -1.34 11.72 -1.05
N ALA A 316 -1.26 11.15 0.15
CA ALA A 316 -2.29 10.24 0.67
C ALA A 316 -3.62 10.98 0.91
N LEU A 317 -3.58 12.21 1.45
CA LEU A 317 -4.77 13.04 1.61
C LEU A 317 -5.41 13.39 0.25
N ILE A 318 -4.60 13.86 -0.70
CA ILE A 318 -5.09 14.23 -2.04
C ILE A 318 -5.67 12.99 -2.75
N SER A 319 -4.97 11.87 -2.70
CA SER A 319 -5.38 10.59 -3.28
C SER A 319 -6.69 10.07 -2.68
N ALA A 320 -6.86 10.18 -1.36
CA ALA A 320 -8.08 9.80 -0.66
C ALA A 320 -9.27 10.64 -1.15
N VAL A 321 -9.13 11.98 -1.18
CA VAL A 321 -10.19 12.88 -1.63
C VAL A 321 -10.53 12.63 -3.09
N LEU A 322 -9.53 12.49 -3.95
CA LEU A 322 -9.72 12.24 -5.38
C LEU A 322 -10.43 10.90 -5.62
N GLY A 323 -9.94 9.81 -5.02
CA GLY A 323 -10.50 8.47 -5.19
C GLY A 323 -11.93 8.36 -4.66
N LEU A 324 -12.20 8.90 -3.47
CA LEU A 324 -13.55 8.95 -2.90
C LEU A 324 -14.50 9.76 -3.79
N THR A 325 -14.05 10.89 -4.33
CA THR A 325 -14.86 11.74 -5.21
C THR A 325 -15.17 11.02 -6.52
N LEU A 326 -14.17 10.46 -7.19
CA LEU A 326 -14.34 9.72 -8.45
C LEU A 326 -15.29 8.54 -8.28
N LEU A 327 -15.09 7.72 -7.25
CA LEU A 327 -15.94 6.56 -7.00
C LEU A 327 -17.35 6.96 -6.56
N ARG A 328 -17.52 8.06 -5.82
CA ARG A 328 -18.85 8.56 -5.47
C ARG A 328 -19.63 9.03 -6.70
N ILE A 329 -18.94 9.57 -7.71
CA ILE A 329 -19.55 10.02 -8.97
C ILE A 329 -19.86 8.84 -9.89
N PHE A 330 -18.96 7.86 -9.99
CA PHE A 330 -19.05 6.81 -11.02
C PHE A 330 -19.62 5.48 -10.55
N SER A 331 -19.57 5.16 -9.24
CA SER A 331 -20.16 3.93 -8.73
C SER A 331 -21.65 4.13 -8.43
N THR A 332 -22.48 3.35 -9.11
CA THR A 332 -23.93 3.28 -8.88
C THR A 332 -24.25 2.50 -7.63
N LYS A 333 -25.18 3.00 -6.82
CA LYS A 333 -25.66 2.32 -5.62
C LYS A 333 -26.27 0.96 -6.01
N GLN A 334 -25.75 -0.12 -5.45
CA GLN A 334 -26.41 -1.42 -5.55
C GLN A 334 -27.52 -1.48 -4.50
N ASP A 335 -28.75 -1.68 -4.95
CA ASP A 335 -29.93 -1.83 -4.08
C ASP A 335 -29.88 -3.13 -3.27
#